data_AF-A0A0D6LW89-F1
#
_entry.id   AF-A0A0D6LW89-F1
#
_cell.length_a   1.000
_cell.length_b   1.000
_cell.length_c   1.000
_cell.angle_alpha   90.00
_cell.angle_beta   90.00
_cell.angle_gamma   90.00
#
_symmetry.space_group_name_H-M   'P 1'
#
loop_
_entity.id
_entity.type
_entity.pdbx_description
1 polymer ?
#
loop_
_entity_poly.entity_id
_entity_poly.type
_entity_poly.pdbx_seq_one_letter_code
_entity_poly.pdbx_strand_id
1 'polypeptide(L)'
;MRTAAVQQGLVHKDPDVDALYRLLHADKREGLDKGFNKFAPPITLASGTYAPWNSQNTLFHRRAFFTLLLPVTVTFRVTDIWRSYFAQKLLHLVGENIAFYPANAIQIRNSHNYLDDFRSEE
;
A
#
# COMPACT_ATOMS: atom_id res chain seq x y z
N MET A 1 -7.92 0.59 22.08
CA MET A 1 -8.19 0.21 20.67
C MET A 1 -7.56 -1.15 20.43
N ARG A 2 -8.26 -2.08 19.79
CA ARG A 2 -7.65 -3.34 19.35
C ARG A 2 -6.67 -3.02 18.22
N THR A 3 -5.53 -3.70 18.15
CA THR A 3 -4.57 -3.58 17.04
C THR A 3 -5.30 -3.70 15.70
N ALA A 4 -4.84 -3.08 14.62
CA ALA A 4 -5.43 -3.28 13.30
C ALA A 4 -5.17 -4.71 12.79
N ALA A 5 -6.10 -5.26 12.01
CA ALA A 5 -5.99 -6.61 11.48
C ALA A 5 -5.01 -6.70 10.30
N VAL A 6 -4.89 -5.60 9.56
CA VAL A 6 -3.86 -5.38 8.55
C VAL A 6 -3.05 -4.15 8.95
N GLN A 7 -1.75 -4.21 8.77
CA GLN A 7 -0.82 -3.13 9.11
C GLN A 7 0.08 -2.90 7.93
N GLN A 8 0.02 -1.72 7.32
CA GLN A 8 0.94 -1.32 6.27
C GLN A 8 1.95 -0.34 6.85
N GLY A 9 3.25 -0.58 6.63
CA GLY A 9 4.29 0.36 7.00
C GLY A 9 4.70 1.21 5.81
N LEU A 10 4.86 2.52 6.01
CA LEU A 10 5.49 3.36 4.99
C LEU A 10 6.95 2.94 4.79
N VAL A 11 7.51 3.35 3.65
CA VAL A 11 8.90 3.06 3.30
C VAL A 11 9.61 4.34 2.89
N HIS A 12 10.91 4.39 3.14
CA HIS A 12 11.79 5.45 2.67
C HIS A 12 12.30 5.17 1.26
N LYS A 13 12.89 6.22 0.67
CA LYS A 13 13.50 6.26 -0.65
C LYS A 13 12.45 6.18 -1.73
N ASP A 14 11.91 4.99 -1.99
CA ASP A 14 10.99 4.77 -3.10
C ASP A 14 9.59 4.30 -2.65
N PRO A 15 8.75 5.20 -2.11
CA PRO A 15 7.47 4.84 -1.53
C PRO A 15 6.39 4.42 -2.53
N ASP A 16 5.38 3.77 -1.97
CA ASP A 16 4.16 3.38 -2.67
C ASP A 16 3.23 4.58 -2.87
N VAL A 17 3.57 5.34 -3.90
CA VAL A 17 2.78 6.42 -4.49
C VAL A 17 2.28 5.99 -5.86
N ASP A 18 1.18 6.58 -6.31
CA ASP A 18 0.61 6.30 -7.64
C ASP A 18 1.60 6.66 -8.76
N ALA A 19 1.38 6.04 -9.92
CA ALA A 19 2.29 6.22 -11.05
C ALA A 19 2.31 7.66 -11.59
N LEU A 20 1.24 8.46 -11.41
CA LEU A 20 1.22 9.86 -11.83
C LEU A 20 2.16 10.71 -10.95
N TYR A 21 2.09 10.55 -9.63
CA TYR A 21 3.04 11.20 -8.71
C TYR A 21 4.48 10.82 -9.07
N ARG A 22 4.71 9.54 -9.34
CA ARG A 22 6.04 9.04 -9.71
C ARG A 22 6.52 9.64 -11.03
N LEU A 23 5.67 9.69 -12.06
CA LEU A 23 5.99 10.32 -13.34
C LEU A 23 6.38 11.80 -13.22
N LEU A 24 5.73 12.52 -12.29
CA LEU A 24 5.97 13.95 -12.08
C LEU A 24 7.19 14.25 -11.20
N HIS A 25 7.56 13.33 -10.30
CA HIS A 25 8.50 13.63 -9.20
C HIS A 25 9.72 12.71 -9.12
N ALA A 26 9.76 11.61 -9.85
CA ALA A 26 10.90 10.71 -9.86
C ALA A 26 12.01 11.22 -10.80
N ASP A 27 13.26 11.10 -10.35
CA ASP A 27 14.38 11.24 -11.25
C ASP A 27 14.45 10.05 -12.21
N LYS A 28 14.89 10.29 -13.45
CA LYS A 28 14.96 9.26 -14.50
C LYS A 28 16.03 8.19 -14.22
N ARG A 29 17.06 8.51 -13.43
CA ARG A 29 18.18 7.62 -13.11
C ARG A 29 18.08 7.08 -11.69
N GLU A 30 17.74 7.95 -10.75
CA GLU A 30 17.81 7.64 -9.31
C GLU A 30 16.44 7.31 -8.69
N GLY A 31 15.36 7.62 -9.42
CA GLY A 31 13.99 7.40 -8.98
C GLY A 31 13.52 8.37 -7.92
N LEU A 32 12.64 7.92 -7.03
CA LEU A 32 12.22 8.71 -5.88
C LEU A 32 13.25 8.59 -4.75
N ASP A 33 13.46 9.70 -4.06
CA ASP A 33 14.15 9.72 -2.77
C ASP A 33 13.32 10.51 -1.75
N LYS A 34 12.36 9.82 -1.12
CA LYS A 34 11.43 10.40 -0.15
C LYS A 34 11.70 9.89 1.26
N GLY A 35 11.80 10.84 2.19
CA GLY A 35 11.87 10.60 3.63
C GLY A 35 10.52 10.88 4.30
N PHE A 36 10.19 10.11 5.34
CA PHE A 36 9.02 10.32 6.19
C PHE A 36 9.47 10.42 7.65
N ASN A 37 8.64 11.02 8.51
CA ASN A 37 8.94 11.06 9.94
C ASN A 37 8.70 9.67 10.56
N LYS A 38 9.76 9.05 11.10
CA LYS A 38 9.71 7.74 11.77
C LYS A 38 8.92 7.76 13.09
N PHE A 39 8.71 8.94 13.65
CA PHE A 39 7.99 9.17 14.91
C PHE A 39 6.57 9.69 14.70
N ALA A 40 6.07 9.71 13.46
CA ALA A 40 4.66 10.02 13.21
C ALA A 40 3.76 9.04 13.99
N PRO A 41 2.56 9.45 14.43
CA PRO A 41 1.61 8.50 14.98
C PRO A 41 1.06 7.60 13.86
N PRO A 42 0.80 6.30 14.12
CA PRO A 42 0.11 5.46 13.15
C PRO A 42 -1.34 5.94 12.95
N ILE A 43 -1.86 5.76 11.74
CA ILE A 43 -3.23 6.14 11.37
C ILE A 43 -4.04 4.86 11.14
N THR A 44 -5.10 4.66 11.93
CA THR A 44 -6.07 3.58 11.68
C THR A 44 -7.25 4.14 10.91
N LEU A 45 -7.62 3.50 9.81
CA LEU A 45 -8.80 3.91 9.05
C LEU A 45 -10.08 3.46 9.77
N ALA A 46 -11.02 4.39 9.92
CA ALA A 46 -12.35 4.09 10.41
C ALA A 46 -13.15 3.32 9.35
N SER A 47 -14.15 2.55 9.81
CA SER A 47 -15.09 1.90 8.89
C SER A 47 -15.78 2.95 8.00
N GLY A 48 -15.81 2.69 6.69
CA GLY A 48 -16.32 3.63 5.70
C GLY A 48 -15.24 4.55 5.07
N THR A 49 -14.04 4.60 5.65
CA THR A 49 -12.88 5.28 5.05
C THR A 49 -12.01 4.26 4.32
N TYR A 50 -11.54 4.62 3.13
CA TYR A 50 -10.74 3.73 2.30
C TYR A 50 -9.46 4.41 1.81
N ALA A 51 -8.34 3.67 1.86
CA ALA A 51 -7.12 3.99 1.13
C ALA A 51 -6.52 2.70 0.56
N PRO A 52 -5.98 2.71 -0.66
CA PRO A 52 -5.36 1.53 -1.21
C PRO A 52 -4.02 1.24 -0.53
N TRP A 53 -3.59 -0.02 -0.55
CA TRP A 53 -2.24 -0.43 -0.18
C TRP A 53 -1.79 -1.61 -1.04
N ASN A 54 -0.48 -1.83 -1.12
CA ASN A 54 0.08 -2.99 -1.79
C ASN A 54 0.47 -4.08 -0.78
N SER A 55 1.04 -5.18 -1.26
CA SER A 55 1.51 -6.27 -0.40
C SER A 55 2.90 -6.01 0.22
N GLN A 56 3.61 -4.97 -0.19
CA GLN A 56 4.93 -4.62 0.34
C GLN A 56 4.80 -4.00 1.74
N ASN A 57 5.76 -4.32 2.61
CA ASN A 57 5.79 -3.85 3.99
C ASN A 57 4.44 -3.95 4.74
N THR A 58 3.67 -5.01 4.44
CA THR A 58 2.33 -5.21 4.97
C THR A 58 2.27 -6.49 5.81
N LEU A 59 1.78 -6.36 7.04
CA LEU A 59 1.55 -7.47 7.96
C LEU A 59 0.05 -7.77 8.05
N PHE A 60 -0.30 -9.04 7.89
CA PHE A 60 -1.66 -9.55 8.09
C PHE A 60 -1.71 -10.38 9.37
N HIS A 61 -2.56 -9.99 10.33
CA HIS A 61 -2.91 -10.89 11.41
C HIS A 61 -3.73 -12.07 10.87
N ARG A 62 -3.65 -13.23 11.54
CA ARG A 62 -4.42 -14.43 11.20
C ARG A 62 -5.91 -14.16 10.96
N ARG A 63 -6.50 -13.28 11.76
CA ARG A 63 -7.91 -12.87 11.64
C ARG A 63 -8.25 -12.17 10.32
N ALA A 64 -7.26 -11.64 9.59
CA ALA A 64 -7.42 -11.03 8.27
C ALA A 64 -7.11 -11.99 7.11
N PHE A 65 -6.72 -13.25 7.35
CA PHE A 65 -6.30 -14.15 6.27
C PHE A 65 -7.39 -14.40 5.22
N PHE A 66 -8.65 -14.26 5.59
CA PHE A 66 -9.79 -14.34 4.67
C PHE A 66 -9.78 -13.24 3.59
N THR A 67 -8.94 -12.21 3.72
CA THR A 67 -8.78 -11.12 2.74
C THR A 67 -7.55 -11.27 1.84
N LEU A 68 -6.82 -12.38 1.93
CA LEU A 68 -5.63 -12.65 1.11
C LEU A 68 -5.93 -13.10 -0.33
N LEU A 69 -7.21 -13.09 -0.74
CA LEU A 69 -7.61 -13.39 -2.10
C LEU A 69 -7.05 -12.34 -3.07
N LEU A 70 -6.36 -12.79 -4.12
CA LEU A 70 -5.85 -11.93 -5.18
C LEU A 70 -6.73 -12.06 -6.43
N PRO A 71 -7.25 -10.94 -6.98
CA PRO A 71 -7.88 -10.94 -8.30
C PRO A 71 -6.88 -11.38 -9.38
N VAL A 72 -7.28 -12.34 -10.21
CA VAL A 72 -6.42 -12.94 -11.26
C VAL A 72 -6.71 -12.44 -12.67
N THR A 73 -7.75 -11.62 -12.85
CA THR A 73 -8.20 -11.11 -14.16
C THR A 73 -7.69 -9.71 -14.47
N VAL A 74 -6.80 -9.16 -13.63
CA VAL A 74 -6.27 -7.80 -13.74
C VAL A 74 -4.75 -7.82 -13.72
N THR A 75 -4.12 -6.68 -14.06
CA THR A 75 -2.66 -6.54 -14.01
C THR A 75 -2.14 -6.67 -12.58
N PHE A 76 -0.84 -6.98 -12.42
CA PHE A 76 -0.23 -7.16 -11.10
C PHE A 76 -0.38 -5.94 -10.17
N ARG A 77 -0.24 -4.71 -10.68
CA ARG A 77 -0.41 -3.48 -9.86
C ARG A 77 -1.86 -3.31 -9.42
N VAL A 78 -2.78 -3.51 -10.36
CA VAL A 78 -4.22 -3.37 -10.13
C VAL A 78 -4.76 -4.49 -9.24
N THR A 79 -4.15 -5.68 -9.25
CA THR A 79 -4.44 -6.78 -8.31
C THR A 79 -4.33 -6.31 -6.87
N ASP A 80 -3.22 -5.65 -6.51
CA ASP A 80 -2.97 -5.20 -5.14
C ASP A 80 -3.92 -4.07 -4.72
N ILE A 81 -4.21 -3.13 -5.65
CA ILE A 81 -5.17 -2.03 -5.44
C ILE A 81 -6.57 -2.60 -5.19
N TRP A 82 -7.10 -3.45 -6.07
CA TRP A 82 -8.43 -4.03 -5.89
C TRP A 82 -8.52 -4.91 -4.65
N ARG A 83 -7.53 -5.78 -4.43
CA ARG A 83 -7.43 -6.61 -3.22
C ARG A 83 -7.53 -5.73 -1.97
N SER A 84 -6.89 -4.55 -1.95
CA SER A 84 -6.95 -3.64 -0.80
C SER A 84 -8.35 -3.08 -0.52
N TYR A 85 -9.12 -2.72 -1.55
CA TYR A 85 -10.48 -2.23 -1.40
C TYR A 85 -11.45 -3.34 -0.97
N PHE A 86 -11.36 -4.52 -1.61
CA PHE A 86 -12.13 -5.70 -1.21
C PHE A 86 -11.82 -6.10 0.23
N ALA A 87 -10.52 -6.16 0.59
CA ALA A 87 -10.08 -6.47 1.94
C ALA A 87 -10.64 -5.49 2.98
N GLN A 88 -10.56 -4.18 2.73
CA GLN A 88 -11.16 -3.17 3.62
C GLN A 88 -12.65 -3.40 3.85
N LYS A 89 -13.40 -3.62 2.77
CA LYS A 89 -14.85 -3.84 2.89
C LYS A 89 -15.14 -5.07 3.76
N LEU A 90 -14.42 -6.16 3.53
CA LEU A 90 -14.53 -7.40 4.29
C LEU A 90 -14.13 -7.24 5.76
N LEU A 91 -13.03 -6.53 6.05
CA LEU A 91 -12.60 -6.20 7.41
C LEU A 91 -13.66 -5.38 8.14
N HIS A 92 -14.19 -4.34 7.50
CA HIS A 92 -15.22 -3.48 8.08
C HIS A 92 -16.49 -4.26 8.47
N LEU A 93 -16.88 -5.28 7.70
CA LEU A 93 -18.04 -6.13 8.01
C LEU A 93 -17.87 -6.95 9.28
N VAL A 94 -16.64 -7.29 9.67
CA VAL A 94 -16.33 -8.05 10.88
C VAL A 94 -15.79 -7.18 12.02
N GLY A 95 -15.94 -5.85 11.91
CA GLY A 95 -15.47 -4.89 12.91
C GLY A 95 -13.94 -4.76 12.99
N GLU A 96 -13.24 -5.14 11.92
CA GLU A 96 -11.80 -5.04 11.77
C GLU A 96 -11.41 -3.90 10.82
N ASN A 97 -10.14 -3.52 10.83
CA ASN A 97 -9.61 -2.39 10.08
C ASN A 97 -8.13 -2.53 9.74
N ILE A 98 -7.65 -1.58 8.93
CA ILE A 98 -6.24 -1.40 8.56
C ILE A 98 -5.66 -0.18 9.28
N ALA A 99 -4.37 -0.24 9.61
CA ALA A 99 -3.58 0.91 10.02
C ALA A 99 -2.32 1.09 9.16
N PHE A 100 -1.96 2.36 8.96
CA PHE A 100 -0.73 2.81 8.31
C PHE A 100 0.26 3.25 9.38
N TYR A 101 1.43 2.65 9.37
CA TYR A 101 2.50 2.88 10.33
C TYR A 101 3.59 3.78 9.74
N PRO A 102 4.34 4.50 10.59
CA PRO A 102 5.47 5.31 10.16
C PRO A 102 6.50 4.52 9.38
N ALA A 103 7.32 5.24 8.62
CA ALA A 103 8.32 4.60 7.80
C ALA A 103 9.31 3.79 8.64
N ASN A 104 9.38 2.50 8.35
CA ASN A 104 10.18 1.52 9.10
C ASN A 104 11.02 0.62 8.18
N ALA A 105 10.92 0.79 6.86
CA ALA A 105 11.73 0.10 5.86
C ALA A 105 12.29 1.09 4.84
N ILE A 106 13.32 0.66 4.10
CA ILE A 106 13.88 1.39 2.96
C ILE A 106 13.61 0.55 1.72
N GLN A 107 12.94 1.12 0.74
CA GLN A 107 12.66 0.44 -0.50
C GLN A 107 13.69 0.80 -1.56
N ILE A 108 14.43 -0.21 -2.02
CA ILE A 108 15.35 -0.10 -3.16
C ILE A 108 14.72 -0.87 -4.30
N ARG A 109 14.09 -0.16 -5.24
CA ARG A 109 13.50 -0.79 -6.41
C ARG A 109 14.55 -1.00 -7.51
N ASN A 110 14.30 -1.98 -8.37
CA ASN A 110 15.03 -2.15 -9.62
C ASN A 110 14.81 -0.95 -10.56
N SER A 111 15.49 -0.88 -11.69
CA SER A 111 15.11 0.05 -12.76
C SER A 111 13.82 -0.44 -13.44
N HIS A 112 12.86 0.45 -13.66
CA HIS A 112 11.64 0.19 -14.43
C HIS A 112 11.16 1.44 -15.17
N ASN A 113 10.28 1.24 -16.14
CA ASN A 113 9.70 2.31 -16.95
C ASN A 113 8.42 2.84 -16.31
N TYR A 114 8.45 4.07 -15.79
CA TYR A 114 7.31 4.69 -15.12
C TYR A 114 6.07 4.85 -16.01
N LEU A 115 6.24 4.94 -17.34
CA LEU A 115 5.09 5.04 -18.25
C LEU A 115 4.34 3.71 -18.37
N ASP A 116 5.08 2.59 -18.35
CA ASP A 116 4.47 1.26 -18.38
C ASP A 116 3.76 0.96 -17.06
N ASP A 117 4.35 1.41 -15.94
CA ASP A 117 3.71 1.34 -14.62
C ASP A 117 2.37 2.08 -14.60
N PHE A 118 2.34 3.31 -15.12
CA PHE A 118 1.12 4.10 -15.24
C PHE A 118 0.03 3.39 -16.05
N ARG A 119 0.38 2.86 -17.24
CA ARG A 119 -0.56 2.10 -18.07
C ARG A 119 -1.07 0.83 -17.40
N SER A 120 -0.28 0.24 -16.51
CA SER A 120 -0.69 -0.96 -15.80
C SER A 120 -1.57 -0.66 -14.59
N GLU A 121 -1.71 0.59 -14.16
CA GLU A 121 -2.63 1.05 -13.12
C GLU A 121 -4.03 1.44 -13.65
N GLU A 122 -4.18 1.61 -14.97
CA GLU A 122 -5.46 1.79 -15.68
C GLU A 122 -6.27 0.48 -15.78
#